data_AF-A0A086Y3P7-F1
#
_entry.id   AF-A0A086Y3P7-F1
#
_cell.length_a   1.000
_cell.length_b   1.000
_cell.length_c   1.000
_cell.angle_alpha   90.00
_cell.angle_beta   90.00
_cell.angle_gamma   90.00
#
_symmetry.space_group_name_H-M   'P 1'
#
loop_
_entity.id
_entity.type
_entity.pdbx_description
1 polymer ?
#
loop_
_entity_poly.entity_id
_entity_poly.type
_entity_poly.pdbx_seq_one_letter_code
_entity_poly.pdbx_strand_id
1 'polypeptide(L)'
;MSETPVAPNRHLYWAVAAAACLAVAGGGAFWYAASKTAATTRGQAADRTVTITATACQPNQITVPGGRRSFEIVNASDRPIEWEILDGVLVLAERENIAPGFRATLSVQLAPGTYQMACGLLSNPRGTLVVTPSDEAAAAASEVTLRKFLGPLSEYRVYLAMQGNAALSAAQTLQAAIAAGDVTAAQAAWQAARLPYRRIEALAYRFSDLENRIDPRAAYLTGREQDPAFTGYHRIEYGLFAQGTTEGLAPVAAQLVTDLEALKTRLRQAPLDPQLLIALPGDMATQLAQSHVPTGDDAYAKTDLAEFEASLEGLDKLTGLLRGVVASVNPDLEAQIGAAMERSRADLTALKQGGAYPPYDTISAEQRQALSGDLTALAAALSKLQDVIGLN
;
A
#
# COMPACT_ATOMS: atom_id res chain seq x y z
N MET A 1 23.55 -59.11 53.54
CA MET A 1 23.04 -57.72 53.39
C MET A 1 21.53 -57.83 53.37
N SER A 2 20.88 -57.47 54.48
CA SER A 2 19.44 -57.62 54.65
C SER A 2 18.80 -56.26 54.37
N GLU A 3 18.17 -56.12 53.20
CA GLU A 3 17.38 -54.93 52.86
C GLU A 3 16.11 -54.90 53.71
N THR A 4 15.94 -53.83 54.48
CA THR A 4 14.71 -53.52 55.20
C THR A 4 13.64 -53.02 54.23
N PRO A 5 12.40 -53.55 54.28
CA PRO A 5 11.33 -53.10 53.39
C PRO A 5 10.89 -51.67 53.74
N VAL A 6 10.93 -50.78 52.76
CA VAL A 6 10.45 -49.40 52.87
C VAL A 6 8.93 -49.41 52.95
N ALA A 7 8.36 -48.83 54.00
CA ALA A 7 6.92 -48.73 54.18
C ALA A 7 6.26 -47.91 53.06
N PRO A 8 5.08 -48.33 52.55
CA PRO A 8 4.43 -47.67 51.44
C PRO A 8 4.00 -46.24 51.82
N ASN A 9 4.50 -45.27 51.06
CA ASN A 9 4.27 -43.85 51.30
C ASN A 9 2.80 -43.49 50.96
N ARG A 10 1.96 -43.32 51.98
CA ARG A 10 0.54 -42.96 51.85
C ARG A 10 0.32 -41.69 51.02
N HIS A 11 1.30 -40.79 50.95
CA HIS A 11 1.23 -39.57 50.15
C HIS A 11 1.26 -39.86 48.63
N LEU A 12 1.87 -40.97 48.20
CA LEU A 12 1.90 -41.37 46.80
C LEU A 12 0.51 -41.80 46.31
N TYR A 13 -0.26 -42.50 47.13
CA TYR A 13 -1.64 -42.90 46.78
C TYR A 13 -2.58 -41.71 46.64
N TRP A 14 -2.41 -40.69 47.49
CA TRP A 14 -3.18 -39.44 47.37
C TRP A 14 -2.80 -38.64 46.13
N ALA A 15 -1.51 -38.60 45.76
CA ALA A 15 -1.06 -37.94 44.54
C ALA A 15 -1.61 -38.63 43.27
N VAL A 16 -1.62 -39.97 43.25
CA VAL A 16 -2.20 -40.74 42.13
C VAL A 16 -3.71 -40.54 42.03
N ALA A 17 -4.43 -40.54 43.15
CA ALA A 17 -5.87 -40.28 43.17
C ALA A 17 -6.21 -38.86 42.67
N ALA A 18 -5.45 -37.85 43.10
CA ALA A 18 -5.63 -36.47 42.64
C ALA A 18 -5.37 -36.32 41.13
N ALA A 19 -4.31 -36.96 40.61
CA ALA A 19 -4.00 -36.96 39.18
C ALA A 19 -5.09 -37.65 38.36
N ALA A 20 -5.64 -38.77 38.84
CA ALA A 20 -6.75 -39.47 38.19
C ALA A 20 -8.03 -38.61 38.16
N CYS A 21 -8.36 -37.93 39.25
CA CYS A 21 -9.49 -37.00 39.29
C CYS A 21 -9.32 -35.82 38.32
N LEU A 22 -8.11 -35.25 38.23
CA LEU A 22 -7.81 -34.17 37.29
C LEU A 22 -7.92 -34.63 35.83
N ALA A 23 -7.46 -35.84 35.51
CA ALA A 23 -7.59 -36.39 34.16
C ALA A 23 -9.06 -36.62 33.75
N VAL A 24 -9.89 -37.15 34.66
CA VAL A 24 -11.33 -37.34 34.42
C VAL A 24 -12.05 -35.99 34.29
N ALA A 25 -11.73 -35.01 35.14
CA ALA A 25 -12.30 -33.67 35.05
C ALA A 25 -11.89 -32.97 33.75
N GLY A 26 -10.62 -33.10 33.34
CA GLY A 26 -10.12 -32.58 32.07
C GLY A 26 -10.80 -33.22 30.85
N GLY A 27 -10.98 -34.55 30.88
CA GLY A 27 -11.71 -35.27 29.84
C GLY A 27 -13.19 -34.86 29.77
N GLY A 28 -13.84 -34.68 30.91
CA GLY A 28 -15.22 -34.18 30.99
C GLY A 28 -15.37 -32.75 30.48
N ALA A 29 -14.45 -31.86 30.85
CA ALA A 29 -14.43 -30.48 30.37
C ALA A 29 -14.16 -30.40 28.86
N PHE A 30 -13.22 -31.21 28.35
CA PHE A 30 -12.94 -31.31 26.91
C PHE A 30 -14.14 -31.86 26.13
N TRP A 31 -14.79 -32.93 26.62
CA TRP A 31 -15.99 -33.49 26.00
C TRP A 31 -17.17 -32.50 26.04
N TYR A 32 -17.36 -31.79 27.14
CA TYR A 32 -18.38 -30.74 27.26
C TYR A 32 -18.11 -29.56 26.30
N ALA A 33 -16.87 -29.08 26.22
CA ALA A 33 -16.49 -28.04 25.29
C ALA A 33 -16.65 -28.51 23.83
N ALA A 34 -16.17 -29.71 23.50
CA ALA A 34 -16.28 -30.28 22.16
C ALA A 34 -17.74 -30.51 21.74
N SER A 35 -18.60 -30.96 22.65
CA SER A 35 -20.04 -31.16 22.38
C SER A 35 -20.79 -29.83 22.20
N LYS A 36 -20.43 -28.78 22.94
CA LYS A 36 -20.96 -27.41 22.75
C LYS A 36 -20.53 -26.80 21.42
N THR A 37 -19.27 -26.97 21.02
CA THR A 37 -18.75 -26.47 19.72
C THR A 37 -19.32 -27.26 18.54
N ALA A 38 -19.56 -28.56 18.70
CA ALA A 38 -20.25 -29.38 17.72
C ALA A 38 -21.75 -29.02 17.59
N ALA A 39 -22.37 -28.50 18.66
CA ALA A 39 -23.75 -28.01 18.62
C ALA A 39 -23.87 -26.64 17.94
N THR A 40 -22.87 -25.75 18.06
CA THR A 40 -22.84 -24.47 17.33
C THR A 40 -22.52 -24.63 15.83
N THR A 41 -21.79 -25.69 15.43
CA THR A 41 -21.58 -26.02 14.01
C THR A 41 -22.72 -26.85 13.38
N ARG A 42 -23.53 -27.57 14.18
CA ARG A 42 -24.71 -28.31 13.68
C ARG A 42 -25.93 -27.45 13.35
N GLY A 43 -25.85 -26.13 13.51
CA GLY A 43 -27.02 -25.24 13.44
C GLY A 43 -27.20 -24.45 12.15
N GLN A 44 -26.20 -24.32 11.27
CA GLN A 44 -26.40 -23.72 9.96
C GLN A 44 -26.51 -24.82 8.91
N ALA A 45 -27.75 -25.08 8.46
CA ALA A 45 -27.96 -25.81 7.23
C ALA A 45 -27.19 -25.09 6.12
N ALA A 46 -26.45 -25.84 5.29
CA ALA A 46 -25.79 -25.24 4.12
C ALA A 46 -26.84 -24.54 3.25
N ASP A 47 -26.44 -23.45 2.59
CA ASP A 47 -27.37 -22.67 1.75
C ASP A 47 -27.98 -23.54 0.64
N ARG A 48 -27.18 -24.46 0.11
CA ARG A 48 -27.58 -25.44 -0.92
C ARG A 48 -26.91 -26.79 -0.70
N THR A 49 -27.62 -27.85 -1.05
CA THR A 49 -27.07 -29.21 -1.14
C THR A 49 -26.86 -29.57 -2.61
N VAL A 50 -25.71 -30.16 -2.92
CA VAL A 50 -25.34 -30.65 -4.25
C VAL A 50 -25.06 -32.14 -4.15
N THR A 51 -25.89 -32.95 -4.81
CA THR A 51 -25.71 -34.40 -4.85
C THR A 51 -24.98 -34.77 -6.13
N ILE A 52 -23.82 -35.40 -6.02
CA ILE A 52 -23.03 -35.84 -7.18
C ILE A 52 -23.29 -37.32 -7.41
N THR A 53 -23.81 -37.64 -8.58
CA THR A 53 -24.01 -39.01 -9.06
C THR A 53 -22.83 -39.44 -9.94
N ALA A 54 -22.88 -40.64 -10.51
CA ALA A 54 -21.85 -41.09 -11.44
C ALA A 54 -21.67 -40.19 -12.68
N THR A 55 -22.70 -39.42 -13.07
CA THR A 55 -22.70 -38.70 -14.36
C THR A 55 -23.01 -37.20 -14.26
N ALA A 56 -23.54 -36.68 -13.14
CA ALA A 56 -23.92 -35.27 -13.02
C ALA A 56 -24.03 -34.77 -11.56
N CYS A 57 -24.07 -33.45 -11.37
CA CYS A 57 -24.59 -32.84 -10.16
C CYS A 57 -26.12 -32.75 -10.20
N GLN A 58 -26.76 -32.89 -9.05
CA GLN A 58 -28.17 -32.61 -8.82
C GLN A 58 -28.32 -31.62 -7.65
N PRO A 59 -28.88 -30.42 -7.88
CA PRO A 59 -29.24 -29.87 -9.19
C PRO A 59 -28.00 -29.53 -10.03
N ASN A 60 -28.12 -29.58 -11.37
CA ASN A 60 -27.04 -29.17 -12.28
C ASN A 60 -27.03 -27.65 -12.57
N GLN A 61 -28.02 -26.93 -12.03
CA GLN A 61 -28.08 -25.48 -12.04
C GLN A 61 -28.47 -24.98 -10.65
N ILE A 62 -27.73 -24.01 -10.12
CA ILE A 62 -27.96 -23.44 -8.79
C ILE A 62 -28.05 -21.92 -8.90
N THR A 63 -28.94 -21.32 -8.11
CA THR A 63 -28.99 -19.87 -7.93
C THR A 63 -28.92 -19.52 -6.45
N VAL A 64 -28.02 -18.61 -6.11
CA VAL A 64 -27.81 -18.07 -4.76
C VAL A 64 -27.55 -16.56 -4.81
N PRO A 65 -27.86 -15.79 -3.77
CA PRO A 65 -27.38 -14.41 -3.68
C PRO A 65 -25.85 -14.36 -3.54
N GLY A 66 -25.20 -13.30 -3.99
CA GLY A 66 -23.77 -13.07 -3.73
C GLY A 66 -23.53 -12.83 -2.24
N GLY A 67 -22.33 -13.07 -1.75
CA GLY A 67 -22.05 -13.11 -0.32
C GLY A 67 -21.33 -14.39 0.10
N ARG A 68 -21.19 -14.62 1.41
CA ARG A 68 -20.62 -15.85 1.94
C ARG A 68 -21.63 -16.98 1.83
N ARG A 69 -21.34 -17.96 0.99
CA ARG A 69 -22.22 -19.11 0.74
C ARG A 69 -21.58 -20.41 1.17
N SER A 70 -22.44 -21.36 1.49
CA SER A 70 -22.09 -22.70 1.92
C SER A 70 -22.85 -23.74 1.09
N PHE A 71 -22.13 -24.75 0.64
CA PHE A 71 -22.66 -25.86 -0.13
C PHE A 71 -22.38 -27.16 0.63
N GLU A 72 -23.39 -28.00 0.81
CA GLU A 72 -23.22 -29.38 1.27
C GLU A 72 -23.13 -30.29 0.05
N ILE A 73 -21.97 -30.89 -0.15
CA ILE A 73 -21.69 -31.82 -1.24
C ILE A 73 -21.93 -33.24 -0.73
N VAL A 74 -22.83 -33.96 -1.38
CA VAL A 74 -23.17 -35.35 -1.07
C VAL A 74 -22.69 -36.24 -2.20
N ASN A 75 -21.84 -37.22 -1.88
CA ASN A 75 -21.40 -38.21 -2.85
C ASN A 75 -22.38 -39.39 -2.92
N ALA A 76 -23.20 -39.42 -3.98
CA ALA A 76 -24.12 -40.51 -4.30
C ALA A 76 -23.61 -41.38 -5.47
N SER A 77 -22.29 -41.40 -5.70
CA SER A 77 -21.60 -42.29 -6.63
C SER A 77 -20.90 -43.44 -5.89
N ASP A 78 -20.29 -44.34 -6.66
CA ASP A 78 -19.55 -45.51 -6.17
C ASP A 78 -18.03 -45.27 -6.05
N ARG A 79 -17.56 -44.03 -6.27
CA ARG A 79 -16.15 -43.64 -6.26
C ARG A 79 -15.90 -42.34 -5.48
N PRO A 80 -14.67 -42.03 -5.05
CA PRO A 80 -14.33 -40.70 -4.56
C PRO A 80 -14.57 -39.63 -5.63
N ILE A 81 -15.05 -38.46 -5.19
CA ILE A 81 -15.40 -37.33 -6.05
C ILE A 81 -14.87 -36.00 -5.49
N GLU A 82 -14.89 -34.99 -6.35
CA GLU A 82 -14.67 -33.58 -6.00
C GLU A 82 -15.79 -32.69 -6.55
N TRP A 83 -15.93 -31.50 -5.97
CA TRP A 83 -16.81 -30.46 -6.51
C TRP A 83 -16.09 -29.12 -6.51
N GLU A 84 -16.12 -28.44 -7.66
CA GLU A 84 -15.40 -27.19 -7.89
C GLU A 84 -16.35 -26.12 -8.41
N ILE A 85 -16.09 -24.87 -8.02
CA ILE A 85 -16.69 -23.68 -8.62
C ILE A 85 -15.62 -23.02 -9.50
N LEU A 86 -15.94 -22.81 -10.77
CA LEU A 86 -15.00 -22.36 -11.79
C LEU A 86 -15.44 -21.03 -12.42
N ASP A 87 -14.47 -20.16 -12.67
CA ASP A 87 -14.58 -18.97 -13.52
C ASP A 87 -13.61 -19.08 -14.69
N GLY A 88 -14.11 -19.52 -15.85
CA GLY A 88 -13.27 -19.89 -17.00
C GLY A 88 -12.33 -21.05 -16.69
N VAL A 89 -11.04 -20.75 -16.51
CA VAL A 89 -9.97 -21.72 -16.16
C VAL A 89 -9.56 -21.64 -14.69
N LEU A 90 -10.11 -20.69 -13.93
CA LEU A 90 -9.78 -20.46 -12.52
C LEU A 90 -10.69 -21.28 -11.61
N VAL A 91 -10.10 -22.04 -10.68
CA VAL A 91 -10.83 -22.68 -9.57
C VAL A 91 -11.02 -21.66 -8.45
N LEU A 92 -12.27 -21.25 -8.21
CA LEU A 92 -12.60 -20.28 -7.16
C LEU A 92 -12.65 -20.92 -5.77
N ALA A 93 -13.16 -22.15 -5.71
CA ALA A 93 -13.27 -22.94 -4.49
C ALA A 93 -13.54 -24.42 -4.83
N GLU A 94 -13.03 -25.33 -4.00
CA GLU A 94 -13.17 -26.76 -4.22
C GLU A 94 -13.30 -27.58 -2.92
N ARG A 95 -13.87 -28.78 -3.04
CA ARG A 95 -13.76 -29.87 -2.06
C ARG A 95 -13.48 -31.19 -2.77
N GLU A 96 -12.34 -31.77 -2.45
CA GLU A 96 -11.83 -33.02 -3.03
C GLU A 96 -11.98 -34.23 -2.09
N ASN A 97 -11.74 -35.43 -2.65
CA ASN A 97 -11.63 -36.70 -1.92
C ASN A 97 -12.85 -37.09 -1.07
N ILE A 98 -14.06 -36.72 -1.51
CA ILE A 98 -15.30 -37.08 -0.82
C ILE A 98 -15.63 -38.54 -1.14
N ALA A 99 -15.52 -39.44 -0.15
CA ALA A 99 -15.76 -40.87 -0.34
C ALA A 99 -17.24 -41.21 -0.63
N PRO A 100 -17.54 -42.36 -1.27
CA PRO A 100 -18.91 -42.83 -1.52
C PRO A 100 -19.78 -42.82 -0.26
N GLY A 101 -20.97 -42.20 -0.33
CA GLY A 101 -21.91 -42.10 0.79
C GLY A 101 -21.58 -41.03 1.83
N PHE A 102 -20.47 -40.30 1.69
CA PHE A 102 -20.09 -39.21 2.59
C PHE A 102 -20.60 -37.85 2.11
N ARG A 103 -20.58 -36.89 3.04
CA ARG A 103 -20.94 -35.49 2.82
C ARG A 103 -19.79 -34.57 3.26
N ALA A 104 -19.62 -33.45 2.57
CA ALA A 104 -18.64 -32.42 2.93
C ALA A 104 -19.24 -31.03 2.72
N THR A 105 -18.79 -30.04 3.48
CA THR A 105 -19.24 -28.65 3.31
C THR A 105 -18.13 -27.78 2.72
N LEU A 106 -18.48 -27.02 1.67
CA LEU A 106 -17.65 -25.96 1.11
C LEU A 106 -18.25 -24.61 1.50
N SER A 107 -17.44 -23.68 1.99
CA SER A 107 -17.86 -22.30 2.21
C SER A 107 -16.98 -21.37 1.39
N VAL A 108 -17.59 -20.40 0.70
CA VAL A 108 -16.94 -19.53 -0.28
C VAL A 108 -17.60 -18.16 -0.31
N GLN A 109 -16.82 -17.10 -0.52
CA GLN A 109 -17.36 -15.76 -0.80
C GLN A 109 -17.61 -15.64 -2.32
N LEU A 110 -18.85 -15.38 -2.73
CA LEU A 110 -19.23 -15.29 -4.15
C LEU A 110 -19.63 -13.87 -4.53
N ALA A 111 -19.01 -13.34 -5.59
CA ALA A 111 -19.47 -12.11 -6.23
C ALA A 111 -20.65 -12.41 -7.18
N PRO A 112 -21.50 -11.42 -7.52
CA PRO A 112 -22.56 -11.61 -8.52
C PRO A 112 -21.96 -11.97 -9.88
N GLY A 113 -22.52 -12.98 -10.55
CA GLY A 113 -21.97 -13.51 -11.79
C GLY A 113 -22.51 -14.90 -12.14
N THR A 114 -22.00 -15.46 -13.25
CA THR A 114 -22.34 -16.82 -13.69
C THR A 114 -21.07 -17.65 -13.73
N TYR A 115 -21.03 -18.72 -12.95
CA TYR A 115 -19.91 -19.63 -12.77
C TYR A 115 -20.24 -21.02 -13.29
N GLN A 116 -19.21 -21.82 -13.55
CA GLN A 116 -19.37 -23.23 -13.90
C GLN A 116 -19.16 -24.11 -12.66
N MET A 117 -19.86 -25.24 -12.59
CA MET A 117 -19.67 -26.24 -11.53
C MET A 117 -19.08 -27.50 -12.15
N ALA A 118 -17.96 -28.01 -11.61
CA ALA A 118 -17.42 -29.31 -12.01
C ALA A 118 -17.97 -30.40 -11.07
N CYS A 119 -18.54 -31.45 -11.66
CA CYS A 119 -19.38 -32.42 -10.96
C CYS A 119 -18.70 -33.78 -10.83
N GLY A 120 -17.74 -33.91 -9.93
CA GLY A 120 -17.06 -35.17 -9.61
C GLY A 120 -15.89 -35.53 -10.52
N LEU A 121 -16.03 -35.33 -11.82
CA LEU A 121 -15.00 -35.58 -12.83
C LEU A 121 -14.93 -34.42 -13.81
N LEU A 122 -13.72 -34.03 -14.22
CA LEU A 122 -13.49 -33.05 -15.28
C LEU A 122 -14.19 -33.38 -16.60
N SER A 123 -14.45 -34.66 -16.88
CA SER A 123 -15.14 -35.14 -18.08
C SER A 123 -16.67 -35.09 -17.98
N ASN A 124 -17.23 -34.87 -16.79
CA ASN A 124 -18.68 -34.79 -16.63
C ASN A 124 -19.20 -33.45 -17.16
N PRO A 125 -20.47 -33.39 -17.62
CA PRO A 125 -21.10 -32.13 -17.99
C PRO A 125 -21.00 -31.11 -16.86
N ARG A 126 -20.50 -29.92 -17.17
CA ARG A 126 -20.43 -28.82 -16.20
C ARG A 126 -21.83 -28.29 -15.89
N GLY A 127 -22.09 -28.05 -14.60
CA GLY A 127 -23.27 -27.34 -14.14
C GLY A 127 -23.08 -25.83 -14.20
N THR A 128 -24.14 -25.09 -13.90
CA THR A 128 -24.11 -23.61 -13.83
C THR A 128 -24.49 -23.11 -12.45
N LEU A 129 -23.67 -22.23 -11.88
CA LEU A 129 -23.96 -21.50 -10.65
C LEU A 129 -24.21 -20.03 -10.99
N VAL A 130 -25.43 -19.56 -10.81
CA VAL A 130 -25.80 -18.14 -10.97
C VAL A 130 -25.81 -17.48 -9.61
N VAL A 131 -25.05 -16.40 -9.47
CA VAL A 131 -24.94 -15.62 -8.25
C VAL A 131 -25.58 -14.25 -8.48
N THR A 132 -26.66 -13.96 -7.77
CA THR A 132 -27.40 -12.70 -7.94
C THR A 132 -26.79 -11.56 -7.12
N PRO A 133 -27.03 -10.29 -7.46
CA PRO A 133 -26.72 -9.18 -6.57
C PRO A 133 -27.33 -9.35 -5.17
N SER A 134 -26.65 -8.82 -4.15
CA SER A 134 -27.14 -8.75 -2.78
C SER A 134 -26.40 -7.64 -2.01
N ASP A 135 -26.98 -7.18 -0.91
CA ASP A 135 -26.35 -6.18 -0.03
C ASP A 135 -25.06 -6.71 0.60
N GLU A 136 -25.01 -8.00 0.94
CA GLU A 136 -23.82 -8.66 1.47
C GLU A 136 -22.69 -8.71 0.43
N ALA A 137 -23.03 -8.98 -0.83
CA ALA A 137 -22.06 -8.96 -1.93
C ALA A 137 -21.54 -7.55 -2.20
N ALA A 138 -22.43 -6.55 -2.14
CA ALA A 138 -22.07 -5.15 -2.26
C ALA A 138 -21.14 -4.72 -1.11
N ALA A 139 -21.45 -5.11 0.13
CA ALA A 139 -20.63 -4.85 1.30
C ALA A 139 -19.25 -5.52 1.20
N ALA A 140 -19.20 -6.81 0.82
CA ALA A 140 -17.92 -7.53 0.65
C ALA A 140 -17.10 -7.00 -0.53
N ALA A 141 -17.73 -6.54 -1.62
CA ALA A 141 -17.03 -5.89 -2.73
C ALA A 141 -16.46 -4.52 -2.34
N SER A 142 -17.17 -3.80 -1.47
CA SER A 142 -16.73 -2.54 -0.85
C SER A 142 -15.71 -2.76 0.27
N GLU A 143 -15.46 -3.98 0.71
CA GLU A 143 -14.41 -4.24 1.69
C GLU A 143 -13.04 -4.12 1.01
N VAL A 144 -12.22 -3.18 1.49
CA VAL A 144 -10.85 -3.05 1.03
C VAL A 144 -9.99 -4.06 1.77
N THR A 145 -9.63 -5.15 1.10
CA THR A 145 -8.67 -6.11 1.66
C THR A 145 -7.22 -5.68 1.40
N LEU A 146 -6.28 -6.12 2.25
CA LEU A 146 -4.84 -5.92 2.03
C LEU A 146 -4.37 -6.39 0.64
N ARG A 147 -5.07 -7.36 0.03
CA ARG A 147 -4.77 -7.84 -1.33
C ARG A 147 -4.94 -6.76 -2.39
N LYS A 148 -5.89 -5.83 -2.23
CA LYS A 148 -6.10 -4.71 -3.19
C LYS A 148 -4.89 -3.76 -3.24
N PHE A 149 -4.00 -3.79 -2.25
CA PHE A 149 -2.78 -2.98 -2.20
C PHE A 149 -1.54 -3.67 -2.77
N LEU A 150 -1.57 -4.97 -3.07
CA LEU A 150 -0.39 -5.69 -3.56
C LEU A 150 0.15 -5.09 -4.87
N GLY A 151 -0.75 -4.79 -5.82
CA GLY A 151 -0.41 -4.10 -7.07
C GLY A 151 0.13 -2.68 -6.81
N PRO A 152 -0.65 -1.80 -6.17
CA PRO A 152 -0.22 -0.44 -5.83
C PRO A 152 1.14 -0.35 -5.12
N LEU A 153 1.37 -1.20 -4.11
CA LEU A 153 2.64 -1.22 -3.36
C LEU A 153 3.81 -1.70 -4.21
N SER A 154 3.59 -2.69 -5.08
CA SER A 154 4.63 -3.20 -5.99
C SER A 154 5.01 -2.13 -7.03
N GLU A 155 4.01 -1.48 -7.60
CA GLU A 155 4.21 -0.41 -8.58
C GLU A 155 4.88 0.82 -7.94
N TYR A 156 4.53 1.17 -6.70
CA TYR A 156 5.22 2.25 -5.99
C TYR A 156 6.68 1.91 -5.73
N ARG A 157 7.00 0.67 -5.34
CA ARG A 157 8.40 0.23 -5.16
C ARG A 157 9.21 0.37 -6.45
N VAL A 158 8.63 0.02 -7.60
CA VAL A 158 9.27 0.23 -8.91
C VAL A 158 9.49 1.71 -9.19
N TYR A 159 8.47 2.55 -8.96
CA TYR A 159 8.57 4.00 -9.14
C TYR A 159 9.68 4.62 -8.29
N LEU A 160 9.75 4.27 -7.00
CA LEU A 160 10.80 4.73 -6.09
C LEU A 160 12.20 4.29 -6.55
N ALA A 161 12.33 3.05 -7.06
CA ALA A 161 13.60 2.57 -7.58
C ALA A 161 14.03 3.34 -8.85
N MET A 162 13.09 3.65 -9.74
CA MET A 162 13.35 4.43 -10.96
C MET A 162 13.74 5.87 -10.62
N GLN A 163 12.97 6.56 -9.78
CA GLN A 163 13.26 7.94 -9.40
C GLN A 163 14.51 8.06 -8.53
N GLY A 164 14.77 7.10 -7.63
CA GLY A 164 16.02 7.05 -6.87
C GLY A 164 17.26 6.84 -7.76
N ASN A 165 17.15 6.04 -8.82
CA ASN A 165 18.20 5.94 -9.83
C ASN A 165 18.37 7.25 -10.61
N ALA A 166 17.26 7.90 -11.00
CA ALA A 166 17.29 9.17 -11.74
C ALA A 166 17.89 10.30 -10.91
N ALA A 167 17.55 10.40 -9.62
CA ALA A 167 18.11 11.38 -8.68
C ALA A 167 19.62 11.21 -8.53
N LEU A 168 20.10 9.97 -8.32
CA LEU A 168 21.53 9.68 -8.25
C LEU A 168 22.25 10.04 -9.56
N SER A 169 21.69 9.64 -10.71
CA SER A 169 22.29 9.93 -12.02
C SER A 169 22.39 11.43 -12.27
N ALA A 170 21.34 12.19 -11.94
CA ALA A 170 21.32 13.63 -12.16
C ALA A 170 22.29 14.36 -11.20
N ALA A 171 22.44 13.89 -9.96
CA ALA A 171 23.46 14.41 -9.05
C ALA A 171 24.89 14.11 -9.51
N GLN A 172 25.14 12.96 -10.14
CA GLN A 172 26.44 12.66 -10.77
C GLN A 172 26.72 13.63 -11.94
N THR A 173 25.71 13.96 -12.74
CA THR A 173 25.84 14.99 -13.78
C THR A 173 26.16 16.36 -13.19
N LEU A 174 25.47 16.76 -12.11
CA LEU A 174 25.77 17.99 -11.38
C LEU A 174 27.20 18.00 -10.82
N GLN A 175 27.64 16.91 -10.20
CA GLN A 175 29.01 16.76 -9.70
C GLN A 175 30.04 16.95 -10.82
N ALA A 176 29.81 16.35 -11.98
CA ALA A 176 30.71 16.49 -13.12
C ALA A 176 30.76 17.94 -13.65
N ALA A 177 29.62 18.63 -13.72
CA ALA A 177 29.57 20.03 -14.13
C ALA A 177 30.31 20.95 -13.15
N ILE A 178 30.16 20.72 -11.84
CA ILE A 178 30.91 21.45 -10.79
C ILE A 178 32.41 21.20 -10.93
N ALA A 179 32.82 19.93 -11.13
CA ALA A 179 34.23 19.57 -11.29
C ALA A 179 34.88 20.19 -12.54
N ALA A 180 34.09 20.43 -13.58
CA ALA A 180 34.54 21.11 -14.79
C ALA A 180 34.71 22.64 -14.63
N GLY A 181 34.24 23.21 -13.52
CA GLY A 181 34.33 24.65 -13.25
C GLY A 181 33.34 25.52 -14.02
N ASP A 182 32.44 24.93 -14.82
CA ASP A 182 31.45 25.65 -15.63
C ASP A 182 30.21 25.96 -14.78
N VAL A 183 30.12 27.20 -14.29
CA VAL A 183 29.03 27.66 -13.43
C VAL A 183 27.68 27.58 -14.15
N THR A 184 27.61 27.95 -15.43
CA THR A 184 26.35 27.94 -16.20
C THR A 184 25.85 26.51 -16.39
N ALA A 185 26.75 25.59 -16.78
CA ALA A 185 26.39 24.18 -16.91
C ALA A 185 25.99 23.57 -15.56
N ALA A 186 26.68 23.94 -14.47
CA ALA A 186 26.36 23.48 -13.13
C ALA A 186 25.00 24.00 -12.64
N GLN A 187 24.63 25.26 -12.93
CA GLN A 187 23.31 25.81 -12.61
C GLN A 187 22.19 25.02 -13.31
N ALA A 188 22.34 24.74 -14.61
CA ALA A 188 21.36 23.94 -15.35
C ALA A 188 21.29 22.49 -14.83
N ALA A 189 22.44 21.88 -14.53
CA ALA A 189 22.50 20.54 -13.95
C ALA A 189 21.90 20.48 -12.54
N TRP A 190 22.02 21.56 -11.76
CA TRP A 190 21.44 21.66 -10.43
C TRP A 190 19.91 21.62 -10.52
N GLN A 191 19.32 22.47 -11.37
CA GLN A 191 17.87 22.47 -11.60
C GLN A 191 17.36 21.09 -12.05
N ALA A 192 18.07 20.44 -12.98
CA ALA A 192 17.71 19.10 -13.44
C ALA A 192 17.84 18.03 -12.33
N ALA A 193 18.83 18.16 -11.45
CA ALA A 193 19.09 17.20 -10.38
C ALA A 193 18.06 17.24 -9.25
N ARG A 194 17.32 18.34 -9.11
CA ARG A 194 16.26 18.51 -8.13
C ARG A 194 15.00 17.72 -8.47
N LEU A 195 14.60 17.69 -9.74
CA LEU A 195 13.27 17.20 -10.14
C LEU A 195 13.00 15.73 -9.75
N PRO A 196 13.92 14.77 -9.96
CA PRO A 196 13.67 13.38 -9.55
C PRO A 196 13.60 13.21 -8.03
N TYR A 197 14.29 14.04 -7.25
CA TYR A 197 14.22 14.03 -5.78
C TYR A 197 12.84 14.52 -5.30
N ARG A 198 12.35 15.64 -5.86
CA ARG A 198 11.01 16.19 -5.56
C ARG A 198 9.87 15.21 -5.81
N ARG A 199 9.96 14.40 -6.87
CA ARG A 199 8.99 13.35 -7.21
C ARG A 199 8.83 12.25 -6.15
N ILE A 200 9.86 12.01 -5.33
CA ILE A 200 9.86 10.95 -4.30
C ILE A 200 9.91 11.49 -2.89
N GLU A 201 9.89 12.81 -2.74
CA GLU A 201 10.10 13.48 -1.47
C GLU A 201 9.11 13.04 -0.41
N ALA A 202 7.88 12.70 -0.78
CA ALA A 202 6.84 12.21 0.14
C ALA A 202 7.35 11.06 1.02
N LEU A 203 8.12 10.12 0.45
CA LEU A 203 8.76 9.06 1.23
C LEU A 203 10.16 9.47 1.70
N ALA A 204 10.92 10.22 0.90
CA ALA A 204 12.28 10.61 1.24
C ALA A 204 12.37 11.44 2.54
N TYR A 205 11.38 12.31 2.78
CA TYR A 205 11.28 13.16 3.98
C TYR A 205 11.22 12.36 5.29
N ARG A 206 10.81 11.09 5.23
CA ARG A 206 10.78 10.19 6.39
C ARG A 206 12.17 9.69 6.79
N PHE A 207 13.17 9.80 5.91
CA PHE A 207 14.57 9.54 6.23
C PHE A 207 15.25 10.83 6.69
N SER A 208 14.83 11.33 7.85
CA SER A 208 15.25 12.65 8.38
C SER A 208 16.77 12.84 8.42
N ASP A 209 17.56 11.80 8.69
CA ASP A 209 19.02 11.91 8.65
C ASP A 209 19.56 12.21 7.25
N LEU A 210 18.95 11.64 6.20
CA LEU A 210 19.32 11.87 4.81
C LEU A 210 18.74 13.20 4.31
N GLU A 211 17.51 13.52 4.65
CA GLU A 211 16.91 14.83 4.33
C GLU A 211 17.81 15.96 4.83
N ASN A 212 18.24 15.90 6.10
CA ASN A 212 19.04 16.98 6.70
C ASN A 212 20.43 17.15 6.07
N ARG A 213 20.87 16.19 5.23
CA ARG A 213 22.14 16.28 4.49
C ARG A 213 21.93 16.60 3.01
N ILE A 214 20.83 16.13 2.43
CA ILE A 214 20.49 16.29 1.02
C ILE A 214 19.85 17.65 0.76
N ASP A 215 18.93 18.10 1.62
CA ASP A 215 18.11 19.29 1.39
C ASP A 215 18.01 20.28 2.58
N PRO A 216 19.06 20.50 3.39
CA PRO A 216 18.97 21.44 4.51
C PRO A 216 18.84 22.88 4.00
N ARG A 217 17.82 23.60 4.47
CA ARG A 217 17.64 25.03 4.20
C ARG A 217 18.46 25.87 5.17
N ALA A 218 19.32 26.76 4.64
CA ALA A 218 20.14 27.67 5.45
C ALA A 218 19.31 28.48 6.47
N ALA A 219 18.08 28.86 6.12
CA ALA A 219 17.19 29.62 7.01
C ALA A 219 16.85 28.90 8.33
N TYR A 220 16.99 27.57 8.40
CA TYR A 220 16.70 26.76 9.59
C TYR A 220 17.94 26.34 10.37
N LEU A 221 19.13 26.68 9.87
CA LEU A 221 20.40 26.40 10.53
C LEU A 221 20.85 27.59 11.35
N THR A 222 21.46 27.33 12.51
CA THR A 222 21.87 28.40 13.44
C THR A 222 22.96 29.28 12.81
N GLY A 223 23.94 28.66 12.14
CA GLY A 223 24.99 29.36 11.40
C GLY A 223 24.58 29.82 9.99
N ARG A 224 23.34 29.54 9.56
CA ARG A 224 22.84 29.78 8.20
C ARG A 224 23.81 29.23 7.13
N GLU A 225 24.21 30.04 6.16
CA GLU A 225 25.15 29.64 5.10
C GLU A 225 26.56 29.29 5.62
N GLN A 226 26.89 29.69 6.85
CA GLN A 226 28.17 29.38 7.52
C GLN A 226 28.06 28.16 8.44
N ASP A 227 26.88 27.55 8.56
CA ASP A 227 26.69 26.37 9.40
C ASP A 227 27.38 25.15 8.77
N PRO A 228 28.16 24.36 9.53
CA PRO A 228 28.76 23.13 9.02
C PRO A 228 27.73 22.10 8.51
N ALA A 229 26.49 22.15 8.99
CA ALA A 229 25.39 21.31 8.51
C ALA A 229 24.77 21.82 7.19
N PHE A 230 25.18 23.00 6.68
CA PHE A 230 24.70 23.50 5.40
C PHE A 230 25.38 22.76 4.25
N THR A 231 24.78 21.64 3.85
CA THR A 231 25.28 20.73 2.81
C THR A 231 24.24 20.55 1.69
N GLY A 232 24.45 19.56 0.81
CA GLY A 232 23.43 19.12 -0.13
C GLY A 232 23.08 20.14 -1.22
N TYR A 233 21.85 20.05 -1.72
CA TYR A 233 21.37 20.86 -2.84
C TYR A 233 21.46 22.35 -2.57
N HIS A 234 20.92 22.84 -1.45
CA HIS A 234 20.89 24.28 -1.17
C HIS A 234 22.28 24.90 -0.89
N ARG A 235 23.25 24.12 -0.39
CA ARG A 235 24.65 24.60 -0.29
C ARG A 235 25.29 24.78 -1.67
N ILE A 236 25.00 23.88 -2.60
CA ILE A 236 25.45 23.98 -3.99
C ILE A 236 24.72 25.15 -4.67
N GLU A 237 23.42 25.28 -4.45
CA GLU A 237 22.59 26.38 -4.95
C GLU A 237 23.18 27.74 -4.55
N TYR A 238 23.53 27.92 -3.27
CA TYR A 238 24.14 29.15 -2.78
C TYR A 238 25.44 29.48 -3.51
N GLY A 239 26.33 28.50 -3.70
CA GLY A 239 27.58 28.70 -4.42
C GLY A 239 27.36 29.07 -5.89
N LEU A 240 26.46 28.37 -6.57
CA LEU A 240 26.23 28.54 -7.99
C LEU A 240 25.43 29.81 -8.33
N PHE A 241 24.37 30.12 -7.58
CA PHE A 241 23.42 31.18 -7.95
C PHE A 241 23.65 32.48 -7.18
N ALA A 242 24.09 32.44 -5.91
CA ALA A 242 24.39 33.65 -5.15
C ALA A 242 25.86 34.07 -5.27
N GLN A 243 26.79 33.12 -5.24
CA GLN A 243 28.23 33.42 -5.32
C GLN A 243 28.80 33.33 -6.73
N GLY A 244 28.10 32.69 -7.67
CA GLY A 244 28.52 32.56 -9.07
C GLY A 244 29.82 31.77 -9.24
N THR A 245 30.07 30.76 -8.40
CA THR A 245 31.32 30.00 -8.40
C THR A 245 31.09 28.51 -8.13
N THR A 246 32.01 27.68 -8.63
CA THR A 246 32.12 26.25 -8.30
C THR A 246 33.17 25.97 -7.22
N GLU A 247 33.93 26.99 -6.80
CA GLU A 247 34.99 26.85 -5.80
C GLU A 247 34.43 26.32 -4.47
N GLY A 248 35.08 25.29 -3.93
CA GLY A 248 34.65 24.64 -2.68
C GLY A 248 33.40 23.76 -2.80
N LEU A 249 32.75 23.66 -3.97
CA LEU A 249 31.54 22.84 -4.14
C LEU A 249 31.82 21.38 -4.45
N ALA A 250 33.01 21.05 -4.96
CA ALA A 250 33.39 19.67 -5.29
C ALA A 250 33.18 18.66 -4.12
N PRO A 251 33.63 18.92 -2.88
CA PRO A 251 33.36 18.01 -1.76
C PRO A 251 31.87 17.92 -1.40
N VAL A 252 31.10 19.02 -1.53
CA VAL A 252 29.65 19.03 -1.26
C VAL A 252 28.89 18.19 -2.28
N ALA A 253 29.24 18.32 -3.56
CA ALA A 253 28.63 17.54 -4.64
C ALA A 253 28.96 16.04 -4.53
N ALA A 254 30.19 15.70 -4.13
CA ALA A 254 30.56 14.31 -3.85
C ALA A 254 29.76 13.71 -2.69
N GLN A 255 29.59 14.46 -1.60
CA GLN A 255 28.77 14.03 -0.47
C GLN A 255 27.30 13.86 -0.87
N LEU A 256 26.74 14.77 -1.67
CA LEU A 256 25.38 14.66 -2.19
C LEU A 256 25.17 13.37 -3.01
N VAL A 257 26.12 13.00 -3.86
CA VAL A 257 26.07 11.73 -4.61
C VAL A 257 26.06 10.52 -3.66
N THR A 258 26.91 10.52 -2.63
CA THR A 258 26.93 9.47 -1.61
C THR A 258 25.60 9.39 -0.84
N ASP A 259 25.03 10.52 -0.44
CA ASP A 259 23.76 10.55 0.26
C ASP A 259 22.59 10.09 -0.62
N LEU A 260 22.58 10.42 -1.92
CA LEU A 260 21.57 9.93 -2.86
C LEU A 260 21.72 8.44 -3.18
N GLU A 261 22.94 7.89 -3.14
CA GLU A 261 23.15 6.44 -3.23
C GLU A 261 22.60 5.71 -1.99
N ALA A 262 22.82 6.29 -0.80
CA ALA A 262 22.23 5.80 0.44
C ALA A 262 20.70 5.89 0.42
N LEU A 263 20.14 7.02 -0.04
CA LEU A 263 18.70 7.22 -0.20
C LEU A 263 18.11 6.18 -1.16
N LYS A 264 18.68 6.01 -2.35
CA LYS A 264 18.28 4.98 -3.32
C LYS A 264 18.24 3.59 -2.69
N THR A 265 19.23 3.24 -1.87
CA THR A 265 19.27 1.95 -1.17
C THR A 265 18.14 1.83 -0.16
N ARG A 266 17.93 2.86 0.66
CA ARG A 266 16.85 2.86 1.67
C ARG A 266 15.45 2.88 1.06
N LEU A 267 15.24 3.58 -0.05
CA LEU A 267 13.96 3.58 -0.77
C LEU A 267 13.58 2.18 -1.27
N ARG A 268 14.55 1.41 -1.78
CA ARG A 268 14.30 0.02 -2.21
C ARG A 268 13.89 -0.88 -1.05
N GLN A 269 14.47 -0.64 0.11
CA GLN A 269 14.29 -1.44 1.33
C GLN A 269 13.16 -0.94 2.23
N ALA A 270 12.61 0.25 1.96
CA ALA A 270 11.61 0.89 2.78
C ALA A 270 10.42 -0.05 3.02
N PRO A 271 9.95 -0.23 4.26
CA PRO A 271 8.72 -0.95 4.52
C PRO A 271 7.58 -0.13 3.90
N LEU A 272 6.94 -0.70 2.89
CA LEU A 272 5.76 -0.12 2.26
C LEU A 272 4.58 -0.97 2.69
N ASP A 273 3.65 -0.34 3.41
CA ASP A 273 2.38 -0.93 3.80
C ASP A 273 1.21 -0.07 3.29
N PRO A 274 -0.01 -0.59 3.30
CA PRO A 274 -1.18 0.16 2.86
C PRO A 274 -1.42 1.46 3.62
N GLN A 275 -1.20 1.49 4.95
CA GLN A 275 -1.44 2.68 5.76
C GLN A 275 -0.51 3.81 5.36
N LEU A 276 0.77 3.50 5.14
CA LEU A 276 1.74 4.45 4.63
C LEU A 276 1.33 4.96 3.24
N LEU A 277 0.97 4.07 2.32
CA LEU A 277 0.58 4.48 0.96
C LEU A 277 -0.65 5.39 0.95
N ILE A 278 -1.59 5.19 1.88
CA ILE A 278 -2.78 6.03 2.06
C ILE A 278 -2.44 7.40 2.63
N ALA A 279 -1.50 7.47 3.59
CA ALA A 279 -1.15 8.71 4.28
C ALA A 279 -0.28 9.66 3.43
N LEU A 280 0.70 9.10 2.69
CA LEU A 280 1.71 9.87 1.95
C LEU A 280 1.16 11.01 1.07
N PRO A 281 0.07 10.82 0.28
CA PRO A 281 -0.48 11.91 -0.53
C PRO A 281 -0.93 13.12 0.29
N GLY A 282 -1.69 12.87 1.36
CA GLY A 282 -2.25 13.93 2.20
C GLY A 282 -1.15 14.71 2.92
N ASP A 283 -0.15 14.00 3.45
CA ASP A 283 1.03 14.59 4.10
C ASP A 283 1.79 15.51 3.13
N MET A 284 2.09 15.03 1.92
CA MET A 284 2.82 15.82 0.91
C MET A 284 2.01 17.03 0.43
N ALA A 285 0.71 16.87 0.14
CA ALA A 285 -0.15 18.00 -0.25
C ALA A 285 -0.21 19.07 0.85
N THR A 286 -0.26 18.65 2.11
CA THR A 286 -0.24 19.54 3.27
C THR A 286 1.08 20.29 3.39
N GLN A 287 2.21 19.59 3.24
CA GLN A 287 3.54 20.22 3.27
C GLN A 287 3.69 21.26 2.17
N LEU A 288 3.30 20.94 0.93
CA LEU A 288 3.34 21.88 -0.18
C LEU A 288 2.51 23.13 0.12
N ALA A 289 1.26 22.95 0.55
CA ALA A 289 0.33 24.04 0.82
C ALA A 289 0.79 24.97 1.96
N GLN A 290 1.37 24.40 3.02
CA GLN A 290 1.62 25.14 4.27
C GLN A 290 3.06 25.65 4.41
N SER A 291 4.03 24.94 3.82
CA SER A 291 5.45 25.17 4.10
C SER A 291 6.27 25.54 2.88
N HIS A 292 5.96 24.98 1.70
CA HIS A 292 6.78 25.19 0.51
C HIS A 292 6.23 26.29 -0.38
N VAL A 293 4.98 26.18 -0.85
CA VAL A 293 4.36 27.16 -1.76
C VAL A 293 4.18 28.56 -1.17
N PRO A 294 4.05 28.77 0.16
CA PRO A 294 4.00 30.14 0.68
C PRO A 294 5.35 30.87 0.62
N THR A 295 6.46 30.17 0.87
CA THR A 295 7.79 30.80 1.06
C THR A 295 8.74 30.61 -0.11
N GLY A 296 8.58 29.52 -0.87
CA GLY A 296 9.64 28.95 -1.69
C GLY A 296 10.68 28.21 -0.84
N ASP A 297 11.39 27.31 -1.48
CA ASP A 297 12.53 26.55 -0.97
C ASP A 297 13.85 27.09 -1.55
N ASP A 298 13.85 27.53 -2.81
CA ASP A 298 15.05 27.95 -3.56
C ASP A 298 15.38 29.42 -3.30
N ALA A 299 16.07 29.67 -2.19
CA ALA A 299 16.40 31.01 -1.75
C ALA A 299 17.29 31.79 -2.74
N TYR A 300 18.00 31.12 -3.65
CA TYR A 300 18.96 31.73 -4.56
C TYR A 300 18.62 31.49 -6.04
N ALA A 301 18.22 30.27 -6.41
CA ALA A 301 17.92 29.88 -7.79
C ALA A 301 16.53 30.32 -8.27
N LYS A 302 15.56 30.46 -7.35
CA LYS A 302 14.18 30.88 -7.65
C LYS A 302 13.45 29.97 -8.65
N THR A 303 13.73 28.67 -8.61
CA THR A 303 13.25 27.67 -9.57
C THR A 303 12.07 26.83 -9.06
N ASP A 304 11.49 27.25 -7.93
CA ASP A 304 10.52 26.50 -7.13
C ASP A 304 9.32 25.98 -7.93
N LEU A 305 8.85 26.72 -8.93
CA LEU A 305 7.66 26.32 -9.71
C LEU A 305 7.89 25.02 -10.49
N ALA A 306 9.09 24.79 -11.02
CA ALA A 306 9.43 23.53 -11.68
C ALA A 306 9.53 22.37 -10.66
N GLU A 307 10.01 22.66 -9.45
CA GLU A 307 10.06 21.69 -8.35
C GLU A 307 8.66 21.34 -7.83
N PHE A 308 7.75 22.31 -7.74
CA PHE A 308 6.35 22.06 -7.40
C PHE A 308 5.64 21.23 -8.47
N GLU A 309 5.95 21.43 -9.75
CA GLU A 309 5.45 20.57 -10.84
C GLU A 309 5.92 19.13 -10.63
N ALA A 310 7.20 18.93 -10.31
CA ALA A 310 7.74 17.61 -10.01
C ALA A 310 7.15 16.98 -8.72
N SER A 311 6.90 17.76 -7.67
CA SER A 311 6.22 17.28 -6.46
C SER A 311 4.76 16.88 -6.76
N LEU A 312 4.05 17.63 -7.61
CA LEU A 312 2.70 17.28 -8.07
C LEU A 312 2.69 16.00 -8.93
N GLU A 313 3.71 15.77 -9.77
CA GLU A 313 3.89 14.50 -10.48
C GLU A 313 4.06 13.31 -9.53
N GLY A 314 4.82 13.50 -8.44
CA GLY A 314 4.97 12.51 -7.37
C GLY A 314 3.65 12.23 -6.64
N LEU A 315 2.90 13.29 -6.35
CA LEU A 315 1.60 13.20 -5.71
C LEU A 315 0.57 12.49 -6.61
N ASP A 316 0.53 12.84 -7.90
CA ASP A 316 -0.33 12.21 -8.91
C ASP A 316 -0.01 10.72 -9.09
N LYS A 317 1.27 10.34 -9.00
CA LYS A 317 1.64 8.93 -8.96
C LYS A 317 0.98 8.22 -7.77
N LEU A 318 1.10 8.77 -6.58
CA LEU A 318 0.54 8.16 -5.37
C LEU A 318 -0.99 8.07 -5.42
N THR A 319 -1.68 9.14 -5.83
CA THR A 319 -3.15 9.13 -5.95
C THR A 319 -3.62 8.18 -7.05
N GLY A 320 -2.91 8.12 -8.18
CA GLY A 320 -3.16 7.17 -9.26
C GLY A 320 -3.07 5.71 -8.82
N LEU A 321 -2.11 5.37 -7.95
CA LEU A 321 -1.99 4.02 -7.37
C LEU A 321 -3.19 3.64 -6.51
N LEU A 322 -3.83 4.61 -5.86
CA LEU A 322 -4.98 4.40 -4.98
C LEU A 322 -6.33 4.48 -5.72
N ARG A 323 -6.37 5.01 -6.94
CA ARG A 323 -7.59 5.25 -7.72
C ARG A 323 -8.54 4.05 -7.72
N GLY A 324 -8.05 2.87 -8.09
CA GLY A 324 -8.87 1.65 -8.16
C GLY A 324 -9.38 1.18 -6.79
N VAL A 325 -8.62 1.43 -5.73
CA VAL A 325 -9.03 1.13 -4.35
C VAL A 325 -10.17 2.06 -3.94
N VAL A 326 -9.96 3.37 -4.08
CA VAL A 326 -10.92 4.40 -3.66
C VAL A 326 -12.20 4.33 -4.47
N ALA A 327 -12.12 4.20 -5.80
CA ALA A 327 -13.29 4.11 -6.67
C ALA A 327 -14.18 2.91 -6.33
N SER A 328 -13.62 1.82 -5.79
CA SER A 328 -14.38 0.63 -5.39
C SER A 328 -15.23 0.82 -4.13
N VAL A 329 -14.96 1.87 -3.35
CA VAL A 329 -15.63 2.12 -2.06
C VAL A 329 -16.30 3.49 -1.96
N ASN A 330 -15.76 4.49 -2.65
CA ASN A 330 -16.27 5.86 -2.68
C ASN A 330 -15.87 6.55 -4.00
N PRO A 331 -16.62 6.32 -5.09
CA PRO A 331 -16.35 6.94 -6.39
C PRO A 331 -16.45 8.47 -6.36
N ASP A 332 -17.32 9.03 -5.52
CA ASP A 332 -17.45 10.49 -5.38
C ASP A 332 -16.20 11.12 -4.77
N LEU A 333 -15.55 10.44 -3.81
CA LEU A 333 -14.28 10.89 -3.26
C LEU A 333 -13.15 10.78 -4.28
N GLU A 334 -13.11 9.71 -5.08
CA GLU A 334 -12.13 9.57 -6.16
C GLU A 334 -12.25 10.72 -7.16
N ALA A 335 -13.47 11.05 -7.58
CA ALA A 335 -13.75 12.17 -8.47
C ALA A 335 -13.35 13.53 -7.84
N GLN A 336 -13.60 13.72 -6.53
CA GLN A 336 -13.18 14.93 -5.81
C GLN A 336 -11.65 15.08 -5.78
N ILE A 337 -10.92 13.99 -5.51
CA ILE A 337 -9.44 13.98 -5.51
C ILE A 337 -8.93 14.31 -6.91
N GLY A 338 -9.46 13.66 -7.94
CA GLY A 338 -9.09 13.92 -9.34
C GLY A 338 -9.30 15.39 -9.72
N ALA A 339 -10.47 15.95 -9.40
CA ALA A 339 -10.77 17.35 -9.69
C ALA A 339 -9.87 18.33 -8.92
N ALA A 340 -9.52 18.04 -7.66
CA ALA A 340 -8.62 18.89 -6.87
C ALA A 340 -7.17 18.83 -7.39
N MET A 341 -6.71 17.65 -7.81
CA MET A 341 -5.40 17.47 -8.45
C MET A 341 -5.30 18.25 -9.76
N GLU A 342 -6.30 18.12 -10.63
CA GLU A 342 -6.32 18.82 -11.92
C GLU A 342 -6.36 20.34 -11.76
N ARG A 343 -7.13 20.86 -10.78
CA ARG A 343 -7.10 22.29 -10.45
C ARG A 343 -5.71 22.75 -10.01
N SER A 344 -5.08 22.05 -9.07
CA SER A 344 -3.73 22.39 -8.58
C SER A 344 -2.70 22.40 -9.72
N ARG A 345 -2.78 21.44 -10.64
CA ARG A 345 -1.90 21.35 -11.82
C ARG A 345 -2.18 22.49 -12.81
N ALA A 346 -3.44 22.80 -13.07
CA ALA A 346 -3.85 23.86 -13.97
C ALA A 346 -3.41 25.24 -13.44
N ASP A 347 -3.61 25.49 -12.15
CA ASP A 347 -3.19 26.72 -11.47
C ASP A 347 -1.67 26.90 -11.54
N LEU A 348 -0.90 25.85 -11.22
CA LEU A 348 0.55 25.90 -11.37
C LEU A 348 0.95 26.16 -12.83
N THR A 349 0.38 25.41 -13.79
CA THR A 349 0.68 25.57 -15.22
C THR A 349 0.38 26.99 -15.73
N ALA A 350 -0.69 27.62 -15.23
CA ALA A 350 -1.07 28.98 -15.59
C ALA A 350 -0.05 30.04 -15.16
N LEU A 351 0.88 29.72 -14.26
CA LEU A 351 1.99 30.60 -13.87
C LEU A 351 3.10 30.65 -14.93
N LYS A 352 3.10 29.77 -15.94
CA LYS A 352 4.08 29.82 -17.03
C LYS A 352 3.94 31.13 -17.83
N GLN A 353 5.07 31.73 -18.15
CA GLN A 353 5.19 32.93 -19.00
C GLN A 353 6.04 32.57 -20.22
N GLY A 354 5.51 32.77 -21.43
CA GLY A 354 6.22 32.42 -22.65
C GLY A 354 6.56 30.92 -22.79
N GLY A 355 5.82 30.05 -22.11
CA GLY A 355 6.03 28.59 -22.13
C GLY A 355 6.97 28.03 -21.06
N ALA A 356 7.56 28.87 -20.22
CA ALA A 356 8.44 28.48 -19.12
C ALA A 356 7.97 29.05 -17.78
N TYR A 357 8.39 28.44 -16.66
CA TYR A 357 8.14 29.03 -15.35
C TYR A 357 9.05 30.24 -15.14
N PRO A 358 8.50 31.40 -14.71
CA PRO A 358 9.32 32.54 -14.33
C PRO A 358 9.98 32.30 -12.96
N PRO A 359 10.98 33.11 -12.57
CA PRO A 359 11.56 33.05 -11.23
C PRO A 359 10.48 33.20 -10.16
N TYR A 360 10.55 32.40 -9.10
CA TYR A 360 9.49 32.30 -8.10
C TYR A 360 9.23 33.62 -7.33
N ASP A 361 10.23 34.48 -7.18
CA ASP A 361 10.07 35.82 -6.59
C ASP A 361 9.32 36.81 -7.48
N THR A 362 9.03 36.47 -8.73
CA THR A 362 8.24 37.29 -9.66
C THR A 362 6.74 36.99 -9.64
N ILE A 363 6.33 35.84 -9.08
CA ILE A 363 4.90 35.55 -8.89
C ILE A 363 4.38 36.24 -7.63
N SER A 364 3.13 36.72 -7.69
CA SER A 364 2.53 37.52 -6.62
C SER A 364 2.16 36.68 -5.40
N ALA A 365 2.01 37.35 -4.25
CA ALA A 365 1.53 36.69 -3.02
C ALA A 365 0.14 36.07 -3.21
N GLU A 366 -0.72 36.71 -3.99
CA GLU A 366 -2.06 36.21 -4.33
C GLU A 366 -2.00 34.93 -5.17
N GLN A 367 -1.06 34.85 -6.13
CA GLN A 367 -0.85 33.64 -6.92
C GLN A 367 -0.36 32.46 -6.05
N ARG A 368 0.59 32.73 -5.14
CA ARG A 368 1.06 31.74 -4.16
C ARG A 368 -0.08 31.28 -3.24
N GLN A 369 -0.90 32.22 -2.78
CA GLN A 369 -2.05 31.94 -1.92
C GLN A 369 -3.12 31.11 -2.64
N ALA A 370 -3.39 31.39 -3.92
CA ALA A 370 -4.33 30.63 -4.73
C ALA A 370 -3.87 29.16 -4.86
N LEU A 371 -2.61 28.95 -5.28
CA LEU A 371 -2.03 27.60 -5.39
C LEU A 371 -2.02 26.86 -4.03
N SER A 372 -1.67 27.57 -2.95
CA SER A 372 -1.72 27.01 -1.59
C SER A 372 -3.14 26.61 -1.17
N GLY A 373 -4.15 27.40 -1.56
CA GLY A 373 -5.56 27.13 -1.31
C GLY A 373 -6.04 25.87 -2.02
N ASP A 374 -5.67 25.70 -3.29
CA ASP A 374 -6.01 24.51 -4.07
C ASP A 374 -5.34 23.24 -3.54
N LEU A 375 -4.06 23.34 -3.16
CA LEU A 375 -3.34 22.25 -2.49
C LEU A 375 -3.93 21.92 -1.12
N THR A 376 -4.43 22.93 -0.38
CA THR A 376 -5.16 22.71 0.88
C THR A 376 -6.46 21.94 0.64
N ALA A 377 -7.20 22.29 -0.41
CA ALA A 377 -8.41 21.55 -0.79
C ALA A 377 -8.10 20.11 -1.22
N LEU A 378 -7.01 19.90 -1.96
CA LEU A 378 -6.51 18.58 -2.32
C LEU A 378 -6.13 17.77 -1.07
N ALA A 379 -5.36 18.35 -0.15
CA ALA A 379 -5.00 17.73 1.13
C ALA A 379 -6.25 17.34 1.95
N ALA A 380 -7.25 18.21 2.00
CA ALA A 380 -8.51 17.93 2.69
C ALA A 380 -9.27 16.76 2.06
N ALA A 381 -9.29 16.64 0.72
CA ALA A 381 -9.86 15.46 0.05
C ALA A 381 -9.07 14.18 0.37
N LEU A 382 -7.74 14.24 0.29
CA LEU A 382 -6.85 13.11 0.56
C LEU A 382 -6.91 12.64 2.02
N SER A 383 -7.14 13.53 2.97
CA SER A 383 -7.28 13.16 4.40
C SER A 383 -8.44 12.19 4.67
N LYS A 384 -9.46 12.19 3.80
CA LYS A 384 -10.63 11.30 3.92
C LYS A 384 -10.34 9.87 3.46
N LEU A 385 -9.19 9.63 2.82
CA LEU A 385 -8.83 8.31 2.28
C LEU A 385 -8.77 7.25 3.39
N GLN A 386 -8.20 7.58 4.55
CA GLN A 386 -8.08 6.63 5.66
C GLN A 386 -9.46 6.17 6.15
N ASP A 387 -10.36 7.11 6.41
CA ASP A 387 -11.72 6.83 6.88
C ASP A 387 -12.53 5.99 5.88
N VAL A 388 -12.38 6.30 4.59
CA VAL A 388 -13.14 5.65 3.52
C VAL A 388 -12.60 4.26 3.18
N ILE A 389 -11.29 4.07 3.22
CA ILE A 389 -10.67 2.78 2.94
C ILE A 389 -10.82 1.82 4.13
N GLY A 390 -10.86 2.33 5.37
CA GLY A 390 -11.22 1.55 6.55
C GLY A 390 -10.18 0.52 6.99
N LEU A 391 -8.90 0.70 6.64
CA LEU A 391 -7.79 -0.12 7.13
C LEU A 391 -7.31 0.37 8.49
N ASN A 392 -8.02 -0.02 9.56
CA ASN A 392 -7.61 0.22 10.95
C ASN A 392 -6.59 -0.81 11.44
#